data_AF-A0ABD1WND7-F1
#
_entry.id   AF-A0ABD1WND7-F1
#
_cell.length_a   1.000
_cell.length_b   1.000
_cell.length_c   1.000
_cell.angle_alpha   90.00
_cell.angle_beta   90.00
_cell.angle_gamma   90.00
#
_symmetry.space_group_name_H-M   'P 1'
#
loop_
_entity.id
_entity.type
_entity.pdbx_description
1 polymer ?
#
loop_
_entity_poly.entity_id
_entity_poly.type
_entity_poly.pdbx_seq_one_letter_code
_entity_poly.pdbx_strand_id
1 'polypeptide(L)'
;MYPLKLRATNLCQFSSSAGYHEKPAISWNKTWLPNDFQYAKKYTKKSSSSLSISNSLTSLEFVESQQTEKIRARSAANSCPLTPLGFLERAAIVYGDCPSIVYNNTSYTWSETHTRCLRLASSIVSLGIKRGDVVSVVAPNVPAMCELHFAIPMSGAILNTINLRLDARTISLLLQHSESKLVFVDYQSRSLVLEAVSMFPRNWKRPMLVLIPDDHDDDENEHDQMLYEKMVEEGDPGFDWVRLKVNGNP
;
A
#
# COMPACT_ATOMS: atom_id res chain seq x y z
N MET A 1 44.20 -12.13 42.22
CA MET A 1 45.18 -12.40 41.15
C MET A 1 44.67 -11.70 39.88
N TYR A 2 45.08 -10.45 39.68
CA TYR A 2 45.10 -9.73 38.40
C TYR A 2 46.58 -9.72 37.91
N PRO A 3 46.98 -9.19 36.74
CA PRO A 3 46.25 -8.59 35.59
C PRO A 3 46.83 -8.99 34.20
N LEU A 4 46.35 -8.37 33.11
CA LEU A 4 47.15 -7.59 32.11
C LEU A 4 46.22 -7.12 30.95
N LYS A 5 45.79 -5.82 30.95
CA LYS A 5 46.28 -4.64 30.17
C LYS A 5 45.78 -4.59 28.70
N LEU A 6 44.91 -3.63 28.32
CA LEU A 6 45.19 -2.24 27.82
C LEU A 6 46.11 -2.27 26.57
N ARG A 7 45.83 -1.61 25.43
CA ARG A 7 45.47 -0.19 25.25
C ARG A 7 45.06 0.14 23.79
N ALA A 8 44.33 1.23 23.63
CA ALA A 8 43.90 1.87 22.38
C ALA A 8 45.03 2.60 21.60
N THR A 9 44.74 2.94 20.33
CA THR A 9 44.84 4.27 19.64
C THR A 9 45.39 4.22 18.21
N ASN A 10 44.62 4.80 17.27
CA ASN A 10 45.03 5.83 16.29
C ASN A 10 43.76 6.18 15.47
N LEU A 11 43.10 7.32 15.71
CA LEU A 11 43.36 8.63 15.08
C LEU A 11 43.48 8.53 13.56
N CYS A 12 42.41 8.90 12.85
CA CYS A 12 42.51 9.42 11.49
C CYS A 12 41.72 10.73 11.44
N GLN A 13 42.47 11.81 11.22
CA GLN A 13 42.01 13.18 11.11
C GLN A 13 41.15 13.40 9.86
N PHE A 14 40.23 14.34 9.97
CA PHE A 14 39.55 14.98 8.84
C PHE A 14 40.57 15.62 7.88
N SER A 15 40.43 15.35 6.58
CA SER A 15 40.82 16.30 5.54
C SER A 15 39.72 16.37 4.48
N SER A 16 39.45 17.60 4.06
CA SER A 16 38.41 18.00 3.12
C SER A 16 38.88 17.78 1.68
N SER A 17 38.05 17.16 0.84
CA SER A 17 37.93 17.52 -0.57
C SER A 17 36.63 16.97 -1.17
N ALA A 18 35.98 17.83 -1.96
CA ALA A 18 34.75 17.55 -2.67
C ALA A 18 34.96 16.48 -3.75
N GLY A 19 34.01 15.55 -3.86
CA GLY A 19 33.94 14.58 -4.95
C GLY A 19 32.64 13.79 -4.90
N TYR A 20 31.75 14.04 -5.86
CA TYR A 20 30.59 13.20 -6.13
C TYR A 20 31.07 11.78 -6.48
N HIS A 21 30.71 10.80 -5.66
CA HIS A 21 30.89 9.38 -5.97
C HIS A 21 29.52 8.73 -6.22
N GLU A 22 29.34 8.24 -7.45
CA GLU A 22 28.23 7.37 -7.84
C GLU A 22 28.16 6.14 -6.92
N LYS A 23 26.97 5.88 -6.35
CA LYS A 23 26.71 4.65 -5.58
C LYS A 23 26.55 3.46 -6.54
N PRO A 24 27.16 2.30 -6.26
CA PRO A 24 27.01 1.12 -7.10
C PRO A 24 25.58 0.56 -7.03
N ALA A 25 25.11 0.06 -8.17
CA ALA A 25 23.83 -0.60 -8.32
C ALA A 25 23.71 -1.79 -7.35
N ILE A 26 22.61 -1.80 -6.58
CA ILE A 26 22.25 -2.89 -5.68
C ILE A 26 21.95 -4.13 -6.52
N SER A 27 22.83 -5.13 -6.45
CA SER A 27 22.58 -6.45 -7.04
C SER A 27 21.59 -7.22 -6.17
N TRP A 28 20.43 -7.54 -6.72
CA TRP A 28 19.44 -8.40 -6.05
C TRP A 28 19.94 -9.85 -6.04
N ASN A 29 20.34 -10.33 -4.86
CA ASN A 29 20.68 -11.74 -4.65
C ASN A 29 19.40 -12.58 -4.61
N LYS A 30 19.24 -13.50 -5.56
CA LYS A 30 18.05 -14.36 -5.76
C LYS A 30 17.95 -15.52 -4.75
N THR A 31 18.07 -15.25 -3.45
CA THR A 31 18.14 -16.31 -2.43
C THR A 31 16.89 -16.41 -1.55
N TRP A 32 15.88 -15.56 -1.77
CA TRP A 32 14.60 -15.57 -1.03
C TRP A 32 13.44 -16.15 -1.85
N LEU A 33 13.63 -17.35 -2.40
CA LEU A 33 12.53 -18.20 -2.85
C LEU A 33 12.70 -19.57 -2.18
N PRO A 34 11.82 -19.96 -1.24
CA PRO A 34 11.67 -21.36 -0.86
C PRO A 34 11.42 -22.20 -2.12
N ASN A 35 12.15 -23.31 -2.26
CA ASN A 35 12.22 -24.16 -3.47
C ASN A 35 10.90 -24.88 -3.87
N ASP A 36 9.79 -24.63 -3.18
CA ASP A 36 8.56 -25.46 -3.30
C ASP A 36 7.36 -24.76 -3.96
N PHE A 37 7.55 -23.69 -4.72
CA PHE A 37 6.51 -23.14 -5.60
C PHE A 37 6.59 -23.72 -7.01
N GLN A 38 6.22 -24.99 -7.17
CA GLN A 38 5.83 -25.54 -8.47
C GLN A 38 4.31 -25.51 -8.64
N TYR A 39 3.79 -24.40 -9.16
CA TYR A 39 2.51 -24.43 -9.87
C TYR A 39 2.56 -23.49 -11.06
N ALA A 40 1.98 -23.93 -12.18
CA ALA A 40 1.89 -23.25 -13.48
C ALA A 40 3.07 -23.44 -14.46
N LYS A 41 3.25 -24.66 -14.97
CA LYS A 41 3.70 -24.91 -16.36
C LYS A 41 3.16 -26.25 -16.86
N LYS A 42 1.87 -26.29 -17.17
CA LYS A 42 1.27 -27.39 -17.95
C LYS A 42 0.11 -26.85 -18.74
N TYR A 43 0.37 -26.11 -19.82
CA TYR A 43 -0.43 -26.10 -21.05
C TYR A 43 0.44 -25.49 -22.16
N THR A 44 0.19 -25.93 -23.39
CA THR A 44 0.90 -25.65 -24.66
C THR A 44 2.21 -26.42 -24.90
N LYS A 45 2.06 -27.69 -25.29
CA LYS A 45 2.98 -28.33 -26.26
C LYS A 45 2.12 -29.11 -27.25
N LYS A 46 1.58 -28.42 -28.26
CA LYS A 46 1.04 -29.10 -29.45
C LYS A 46 2.24 -29.36 -30.37
N SER A 47 2.44 -30.62 -30.68
CA SER A 47 3.54 -31.14 -31.49
C SER A 47 3.54 -30.51 -32.89
N SER A 48 4.67 -29.90 -33.27
CA SER A 48 4.96 -29.59 -34.67
C SER A 48 5.43 -30.88 -35.36
N SER A 49 4.58 -31.46 -36.20
CA SER A 49 4.98 -32.43 -37.21
C SER A 49 4.69 -31.82 -38.58
N SER A 50 5.77 -31.61 -39.33
CA SER A 50 5.79 -31.14 -40.72
C SER A 50 5.02 -32.09 -41.64
N LEU A 51 4.10 -31.58 -42.46
CA LEU A 51 3.59 -32.25 -43.65
C LEU A 51 3.23 -31.22 -44.73
N SER A 52 3.56 -31.61 -45.96
CA SER A 52 3.57 -30.88 -47.22
C SER A 52 2.19 -30.39 -47.70
N ILE A 53 2.17 -29.24 -48.37
CA ILE A 53 1.01 -28.68 -49.05
C ILE A 53 0.75 -29.47 -50.34
N SER A 54 -0.47 -29.99 -50.49
CA SER A 54 -1.03 -30.31 -51.80
C SER A 54 -2.52 -29.98 -51.82
N ASN A 55 -2.91 -29.19 -52.81
CA ASN A 55 -4.25 -28.67 -53.06
C ASN A 55 -5.24 -29.78 -53.37
N SER A 56 -6.41 -29.77 -52.72
CA SER A 56 -7.69 -30.01 -53.40
C SER A 56 -8.85 -29.57 -52.48
N LEU A 57 -9.73 -28.75 -53.06
CA LEU A 57 -10.96 -28.28 -52.43
C LEU A 57 -11.94 -29.45 -52.31
N THR A 58 -12.33 -29.79 -51.09
CA THR A 58 -13.55 -30.57 -50.85
C THR A 58 -14.17 -30.08 -49.54
N SER A 59 -15.42 -29.64 -49.64
CA SER A 59 -16.24 -29.11 -48.56
C SER A 59 -16.26 -30.08 -47.37
N LEU A 60 -15.57 -29.72 -46.30
CA LEU A 60 -15.65 -30.37 -45.00
C LEU A 60 -16.38 -29.41 -44.07
N GLU A 61 -17.59 -29.78 -43.69
CA GLU A 61 -18.33 -29.12 -42.62
C GLU A 61 -17.43 -29.03 -41.39
N PHE A 62 -17.20 -27.80 -40.95
CA PHE A 62 -16.50 -27.51 -39.72
C PHE A 62 -17.43 -27.96 -38.58
N VAL A 63 -17.24 -29.18 -38.08
CA VAL A 63 -17.79 -29.56 -36.78
C VAL A 63 -17.05 -28.70 -35.77
N GLU A 64 -17.64 -27.55 -35.48
CA GLU A 64 -17.22 -26.69 -34.39
C GLU A 64 -17.34 -27.54 -33.12
N SER A 65 -16.21 -28.02 -32.62
CA SER A 65 -16.14 -28.68 -31.33
C SER A 65 -16.50 -27.62 -30.29
N GLN A 66 -17.79 -27.46 -30.03
CA GLN A 66 -18.37 -26.69 -28.94
C GLN A 66 -18.03 -27.40 -27.63
N GLN A 67 -16.74 -27.46 -27.31
CA GLN A 67 -16.29 -27.72 -25.96
C GLN A 67 -16.43 -26.41 -25.21
N THR A 68 -17.69 -26.00 -25.00
CA THR A 68 -18.03 -24.99 -24.02
C THR A 68 -17.57 -25.55 -22.69
N GLU A 69 -16.42 -25.07 -22.21
CA GLU A 69 -16.05 -25.25 -20.81
C GLU A 69 -17.26 -24.75 -20.02
N LYS A 70 -17.95 -25.68 -19.37
CA LYS A 70 -19.13 -25.41 -18.56
C LYS A 70 -18.65 -24.58 -17.37
N ILE A 71 -18.54 -23.27 -17.53
CA ILE A 71 -18.16 -22.35 -16.46
C ILE A 71 -19.21 -22.55 -15.37
N ARG A 72 -18.77 -23.11 -14.25
CA ARG A 72 -19.64 -23.48 -13.13
C ARG A 72 -20.47 -22.27 -12.75
N ALA A 73 -21.79 -22.46 -12.63
CA ALA A 73 -22.71 -21.40 -12.23
C ALA A 73 -22.17 -20.70 -10.96
N ARG A 74 -22.22 -19.37 -10.95
CA ARG A 74 -21.77 -18.56 -9.80
C ARG A 74 -22.53 -19.03 -8.56
N SER A 75 -21.80 -19.58 -7.61
CA SER A 75 -22.29 -19.90 -6.27
C SER A 75 -21.70 -18.89 -5.29
N ALA A 76 -22.32 -18.71 -4.12
CA ALA A 76 -21.82 -17.77 -3.10
C ALA A 76 -20.32 -17.99 -2.76
N ALA A 77 -19.85 -19.24 -2.83
CA ALA A 77 -18.45 -19.60 -2.61
C ALA A 77 -17.48 -19.11 -3.72
N ASN A 78 -17.96 -18.98 -4.97
CA ASN A 78 -17.14 -18.62 -6.14
C ASN A 78 -17.48 -17.24 -6.72
N SER A 79 -18.34 -16.45 -6.05
CA SER A 79 -18.81 -15.14 -6.52
C SER A 79 -18.34 -13.96 -5.67
N CYS A 80 -17.38 -14.16 -4.75
CA CYS A 80 -16.83 -13.09 -3.93
C CYS A 80 -15.84 -12.25 -4.76
N PRO A 81 -15.89 -10.90 -4.73
CA PRO A 81 -14.98 -10.08 -5.50
C PRO A 81 -13.58 -10.16 -4.88
N LEU A 82 -12.56 -10.33 -5.71
CA LEU A 82 -11.17 -10.35 -5.27
C LEU A 82 -10.70 -8.91 -5.02
N THR A 83 -10.96 -8.41 -3.81
CA THR A 83 -10.53 -7.08 -3.39
C THR A 83 -9.26 -7.16 -2.54
N PRO A 84 -8.38 -6.14 -2.58
CA PRO A 84 -7.25 -6.03 -1.65
C PRO A 84 -7.68 -6.16 -0.18
N LEU A 85 -8.85 -5.61 0.16
CA LEU A 85 -9.42 -5.69 1.51
C LEU A 85 -9.74 -7.13 1.94
N GLY A 86 -10.33 -7.91 1.04
CA GLY A 86 -10.60 -9.33 1.30
C GLY A 86 -9.32 -10.17 1.37
N PHE A 87 -8.23 -9.76 0.71
CA PHE A 87 -6.93 -10.40 0.89
C PHE A 87 -6.32 -10.10 2.25
N LEU A 88 -6.41 -8.86 2.75
CA LEU A 88 -5.93 -8.51 4.08
C LEU A 88 -6.68 -9.30 5.18
N GLU A 89 -8.02 -9.35 5.10
CA GLU A 89 -8.85 -10.13 6.04
C GLU A 89 -8.43 -11.62 6.04
N ARG A 90 -8.25 -12.22 4.86
CA ARG A 90 -7.79 -13.61 4.76
C ARG A 90 -6.36 -13.80 5.27
N ALA A 91 -5.46 -12.88 5.00
CA ALA A 91 -4.08 -12.95 5.45
C ALA A 91 -4.01 -12.91 6.99
N ALA A 92 -4.82 -12.06 7.63
CA ALA A 92 -4.91 -11.99 9.08
C ALA A 92 -5.44 -13.30 9.71
N ILE A 93 -6.36 -13.99 9.03
CA ILE A 93 -6.91 -15.28 9.52
C ILE A 93 -5.94 -16.43 9.30
N VAL A 94 -5.35 -16.54 8.10
CA VAL A 94 -4.55 -17.71 7.68
C VAL A 94 -3.10 -17.60 8.11
N TYR A 95 -2.53 -16.40 8.05
CA TYR A 95 -1.13 -16.10 8.31
C TYR A 95 -0.97 -15.09 9.45
N GLY A 96 -1.88 -15.13 10.43
CA GLY A 96 -2.00 -14.13 11.49
C GLY A 96 -0.70 -13.81 12.21
N ASP A 97 0.09 -14.83 12.55
CA ASP A 97 1.38 -14.70 13.28
C ASP A 97 2.58 -14.44 12.35
N CYS A 98 2.39 -14.45 11.03
CA CYS A 98 3.47 -14.19 10.08
C CYS A 98 3.71 -12.67 9.95
N PRO A 99 4.97 -12.24 9.76
CA PRO A 99 5.29 -10.83 9.56
C PRO A 99 4.64 -10.30 8.28
N SER A 100 4.01 -9.13 8.38
CA SER A 100 3.36 -8.40 7.27
C SER A 100 4.20 -7.19 6.84
N ILE A 101 4.70 -6.42 7.80
CA ILE A 101 5.48 -5.20 7.60
C ILE A 101 6.74 -5.30 8.45
N VAL A 102 7.89 -5.02 7.84
CA VAL A 102 9.18 -4.88 8.53
C VAL A 102 9.79 -3.57 8.04
N TYR A 103 9.99 -2.62 8.96
CA TYR A 103 10.50 -1.29 8.67
C TYR A 103 11.36 -0.81 9.84
N ASN A 104 12.66 -0.62 9.62
CA ASN A 104 13.63 -0.29 10.67
C ASN A 104 13.51 -1.24 11.88
N ASN A 105 13.09 -0.71 13.03
CA ASN A 105 12.92 -1.44 14.29
C ASN A 105 11.47 -1.88 14.53
N THR A 106 10.56 -1.51 13.63
CA THR A 106 9.13 -1.78 13.72
C THR A 106 8.78 -2.98 12.86
N SER A 107 8.12 -3.97 13.46
CA SER A 107 7.58 -5.12 12.74
C SER A 107 6.16 -5.39 13.18
N TYR A 108 5.28 -5.65 12.22
CA TYR A 108 3.91 -6.07 12.47
C TYR A 108 3.65 -7.43 11.87
N THR A 109 2.75 -8.17 12.49
CA THR A 109 2.14 -9.38 11.97
C THR A 109 0.90 -9.05 11.14
N TRP A 110 0.42 -10.00 10.32
CA TRP A 110 -0.82 -9.79 9.55
C TRP A 110 -2.04 -9.51 10.43
N SER A 111 -2.14 -10.15 11.60
CA SER A 111 -3.23 -9.91 12.56
C SER A 111 -3.18 -8.48 13.12
N GLU A 112 -1.98 -7.99 13.47
CA GLU A 112 -1.78 -6.63 13.97
C GLU A 112 -2.07 -5.59 12.90
N THR A 113 -1.54 -5.77 11.68
CA THR A 113 -1.80 -4.85 10.56
C THR A 113 -3.29 -4.75 10.25
N HIS A 114 -4.01 -5.87 10.22
CA HIS A 114 -5.46 -5.85 10.00
C HIS A 114 -6.17 -5.09 11.12
N THR A 115 -5.83 -5.37 12.39
CA THR A 115 -6.41 -4.67 13.54
C THR A 115 -6.15 -3.16 13.47
N ARG A 116 -4.91 -2.74 13.18
CA ARG A 116 -4.53 -1.33 13.02
C ARG A 116 -5.31 -0.67 11.88
N CYS A 117 -5.49 -1.35 10.75
CA CYS A 117 -6.28 -0.85 9.62
C CYS A 117 -7.77 -0.65 9.99
N LEU A 118 -8.36 -1.55 10.78
CA LEU A 118 -9.75 -1.42 11.25
C LEU A 118 -9.92 -0.20 12.17
N ARG A 119 -8.99 -0.04 13.12
CA ARG A 119 -9.00 1.12 14.02
C ARG A 119 -8.89 2.44 13.25
N LEU A 120 -7.96 2.53 12.30
CA LEU A 120 -7.83 3.68 11.43
C LEU A 120 -9.08 3.95 10.60
N ALA A 121 -9.69 2.91 10.02
CA ALA A 121 -10.91 3.04 9.25
C ALA A 121 -12.04 3.62 10.12
N SER A 122 -12.19 3.12 11.35
CA SER A 122 -13.14 3.65 12.34
C SER A 122 -12.90 5.12 12.64
N SER A 123 -11.65 5.51 12.88
CA SER A 123 -11.28 6.89 13.18
C SER A 123 -11.50 7.82 11.99
N ILE A 124 -11.24 7.36 10.76
CA ILE A 124 -11.55 8.14 9.55
C ILE A 124 -13.07 8.41 9.44
N VAL A 125 -13.91 7.41 9.74
CA VAL A 125 -15.37 7.58 9.73
C VAL A 125 -15.83 8.51 10.87
N SER A 126 -15.22 8.45 12.05
CA SER A 126 -15.58 9.32 13.18
C SER A 126 -15.28 10.80 12.90
N LEU A 127 -14.32 11.09 12.03
CA LEU A 127 -14.04 12.44 11.50
C LEU A 127 -15.08 12.95 10.48
N GLY A 128 -16.13 12.16 10.20
CA GLY A 128 -17.23 12.55 9.32
C GLY A 128 -16.95 12.32 7.83
N ILE A 129 -15.90 11.56 7.49
CA ILE A 129 -15.63 11.13 6.12
C ILE A 129 -16.68 10.10 5.70
N LYS A 130 -17.29 10.31 4.54
CA LYS A 130 -18.35 9.46 4.00
C LYS A 130 -17.85 8.62 2.85
N ARG A 131 -18.63 7.59 2.51
CA ARG A 131 -18.37 6.77 1.33
C ARG A 131 -18.27 7.64 0.07
N GLY A 132 -17.22 7.42 -0.71
CA GLY A 132 -16.93 8.18 -1.93
C GLY A 132 -16.18 9.50 -1.72
N ASP A 133 -15.99 9.94 -0.48
CA ASP A 133 -15.12 11.09 -0.19
C ASP A 133 -13.67 10.73 -0.46
N VAL A 134 -12.88 11.72 -0.90
CA VAL A 134 -11.47 11.52 -1.19
C VAL A 134 -10.61 11.86 0.02
N VAL A 135 -9.71 10.94 0.34
CA VAL A 135 -8.67 11.07 1.36
C VAL A 135 -7.33 10.97 0.65
N SER A 136 -6.53 12.04 0.74
CA SER A 136 -5.21 12.07 0.12
C SER A 136 -4.12 11.69 1.11
N VAL A 137 -3.03 11.13 0.60
CA VAL A 137 -1.85 10.79 1.41
C VAL A 137 -0.61 11.34 0.71
N VAL A 138 0.17 12.13 1.44
CA VAL A 138 1.42 12.75 1.02
C VAL A 138 2.50 12.21 1.95
N ALA A 139 3.05 11.03 1.64
CA ALA A 139 3.98 10.33 2.50
C ALA A 139 4.97 9.45 1.71
N PRO A 140 6.14 9.12 2.26
CA PRO A 140 7.06 8.15 1.68
C PRO A 140 6.54 6.71 1.90
N ASN A 141 7.35 5.72 1.52
CA ASN A 141 7.03 4.32 1.73
C ASN A 141 7.28 3.91 3.20
N VAL A 142 6.47 4.43 4.11
CA VAL A 142 6.47 4.14 5.55
C VAL A 142 5.35 3.15 5.92
N PRO A 143 5.40 2.48 7.08
CA PRO A 143 4.33 1.57 7.52
C PRO A 143 2.94 2.18 7.49
N ALA A 144 2.81 3.45 7.90
CA ALA A 144 1.55 4.18 7.85
C ALA A 144 0.96 4.27 6.43
N MET A 145 1.80 4.43 5.41
CA MET A 145 1.36 4.44 4.03
C MET A 145 0.77 3.08 3.64
N CYS A 146 1.40 1.97 4.01
CA CYS A 146 0.86 0.62 3.77
C CYS A 146 -0.48 0.39 4.47
N GLU A 147 -0.62 0.83 5.72
CA GLU A 147 -1.86 0.71 6.50
C GLU A 147 -2.99 1.56 5.89
N LEU A 148 -2.70 2.80 5.49
CA LEU A 148 -3.66 3.71 4.86
C LEU A 148 -4.20 3.19 3.52
N HIS A 149 -3.42 2.40 2.78
CA HIS A 149 -3.89 1.75 1.55
C HIS A 149 -5.06 0.80 1.78
N PHE A 150 -5.19 0.24 2.99
CA PHE A 150 -6.31 -0.61 3.37
C PHE A 150 -7.35 0.13 4.19
N ALA A 151 -6.92 0.93 5.17
CA ALA A 151 -7.82 1.63 6.08
C ALA A 151 -8.75 2.63 5.38
N ILE A 152 -8.23 3.41 4.41
CA ILE A 152 -9.04 4.39 3.68
C ILE A 152 -10.14 3.69 2.87
N PRO A 153 -9.85 2.68 2.02
CA PRO A 153 -10.92 1.93 1.36
C PRO A 153 -11.84 1.15 2.31
N MET A 154 -11.34 0.66 3.46
CA MET A 154 -12.17 0.03 4.51
C MET A 154 -13.21 1.00 5.09
N SER A 155 -12.87 2.28 5.25
CA SER A 155 -13.83 3.33 5.63
C SER A 155 -14.87 3.63 4.52
N GLY A 156 -14.66 3.12 3.30
CA GLY A 156 -15.47 3.41 2.12
C GLY A 156 -15.07 4.68 1.37
N ALA A 157 -14.02 5.37 1.83
CA ALA A 157 -13.43 6.52 1.16
C ALA A 157 -12.54 6.11 -0.03
N ILE A 158 -12.21 7.07 -0.88
CA ILE A 158 -11.33 6.90 -2.03
C ILE A 158 -9.93 7.38 -1.66
N LEU A 159 -8.94 6.50 -1.81
CA LEU A 159 -7.54 6.83 -1.58
C LEU A 159 -6.95 7.60 -2.77
N ASN A 160 -6.29 8.72 -2.49
CA ASN A 160 -5.49 9.47 -3.45
C ASN A 160 -4.04 9.65 -2.95
N THR A 161 -3.11 8.87 -3.47
CA THR A 161 -1.69 8.97 -3.07
C THR A 161 -0.96 10.00 -3.93
N ILE A 162 -0.32 10.99 -3.31
CA ILE A 162 0.41 12.06 -3.99
C ILE A 162 1.92 11.86 -3.80
N ASN A 163 2.65 11.93 -4.90
CA ASN A 163 4.09 11.76 -4.90
C ASN A 163 4.79 12.98 -4.27
N LEU A 164 5.68 12.72 -3.31
CA LEU A 164 6.48 13.73 -2.60
C LEU A 164 7.46 14.52 -3.48
N ARG A 165 7.78 14.06 -4.69
CA ARG A 165 8.69 14.75 -5.62
C ARG A 165 8.06 15.94 -6.34
N LEU A 166 6.76 16.17 -6.13
CA LEU A 166 6.03 17.27 -6.75
C LEU A 166 6.24 18.57 -5.97
N ASP A 167 6.15 19.69 -6.67
CA ASP A 167 6.20 21.02 -6.05
C ASP A 167 4.87 21.39 -5.39
N ALA A 168 4.91 22.36 -4.46
CA ALA A 168 3.74 22.79 -3.69
C ALA A 168 2.56 23.21 -4.58
N ARG A 169 2.82 23.86 -5.72
CA ARG A 169 1.78 24.28 -6.66
C ARG A 169 1.06 23.09 -7.29
N THR A 170 1.79 22.07 -7.72
CA THR A 170 1.19 20.86 -8.29
C THR A 170 0.40 20.08 -7.23
N ILE A 171 0.94 19.95 -6.01
CA ILE A 171 0.23 19.31 -4.89
C ILE A 171 -1.08 20.07 -4.60
N SER A 172 -1.03 21.41 -4.59
CA SER A 172 -2.21 22.25 -4.38
C SER A 172 -3.30 21.98 -5.42
N LEU A 173 -2.91 21.89 -6.70
CA LEU A 173 -3.82 21.60 -7.80
C LEU A 173 -4.44 20.19 -7.68
N LEU A 174 -3.63 19.18 -7.33
CA LEU A 174 -4.12 17.81 -7.14
C LEU A 174 -5.11 17.71 -5.98
N LEU A 175 -4.83 18.34 -4.85
CA LEU A 175 -5.72 18.35 -3.69
C LEU A 175 -7.05 19.06 -4.00
N GLN A 176 -7.00 20.13 -4.80
CA GLN A 176 -8.21 20.84 -5.25
C GLN A 176 -9.02 20.00 -6.24
N HIS A 177 -8.40 19.46 -7.29
CA HIS A 177 -9.07 18.65 -8.31
C HIS A 177 -9.65 17.35 -7.75
N SER A 178 -9.01 16.77 -6.75
CA SER A 178 -9.52 15.58 -6.07
C SER A 178 -10.56 15.90 -4.99
N GLU A 179 -10.83 17.18 -4.72
CA GLU A 179 -11.73 17.64 -3.64
C GLU A 179 -11.44 16.96 -2.31
N SER A 180 -10.16 16.76 -2.00
CA SER A 180 -9.74 15.98 -0.85
C SER A 180 -10.26 16.60 0.44
N LYS A 181 -10.90 15.78 1.29
CA LYS A 181 -11.49 16.24 2.57
C LYS A 181 -10.56 16.05 3.77
N LEU A 182 -9.71 15.03 3.68
CA LEU A 182 -8.69 14.68 4.65
C LEU A 182 -7.38 14.46 3.90
N VAL A 183 -6.27 14.88 4.49
CA VAL A 183 -4.93 14.66 3.95
C VAL A 183 -4.03 14.15 5.08
N PHE A 184 -3.50 12.94 4.90
CA PHE A 184 -2.41 12.44 5.72
C PHE A 184 -1.09 12.97 5.16
N VAL A 185 -0.24 13.51 6.03
CA VAL A 185 0.99 14.18 5.65
C VAL A 185 2.12 13.62 6.49
N ASP A 186 3.20 13.20 5.84
CA ASP A 186 4.42 12.83 6.52
C ASP A 186 5.14 14.06 7.11
N TYR A 187 5.72 13.90 8.30
CA TYR A 187 6.43 14.96 9.01
C TYR A 187 7.41 15.75 8.13
N GLN A 188 8.22 15.06 7.33
CA GLN A 188 9.24 15.71 6.48
C GLN A 188 8.63 16.54 5.35
N SER A 189 7.40 16.20 4.94
CA SER A 189 6.66 16.86 3.86
C SER A 189 5.67 17.91 4.35
N ARG A 190 5.56 18.12 5.67
CA ARG A 190 4.60 19.02 6.30
C ARG A 190 4.69 20.45 5.77
N SER A 191 5.90 21.00 5.68
CA SER A 191 6.13 22.36 5.18
C SER A 191 5.63 22.53 3.74
N LEU A 192 5.91 21.55 2.87
CA LEU A 192 5.48 21.50 1.48
C LEU A 192 3.95 21.47 1.35
N VAL A 193 3.27 20.66 2.17
CA VAL A 193 1.80 20.58 2.14
C VAL A 193 1.15 21.83 2.70
N LEU A 194 1.70 22.42 3.78
CA LEU A 194 1.22 23.70 4.32
C LEU A 194 1.35 24.82 3.29
N GLU A 195 2.46 24.87 2.55
CA GLU A 195 2.65 25.78 1.43
C GLU A 195 1.59 25.54 0.34
N ALA A 196 1.38 24.28 -0.08
CA ALA A 196 0.37 23.92 -1.08
C ALA A 196 -1.05 24.34 -0.66
N VAL A 197 -1.40 24.12 0.61
CA VAL A 197 -2.70 24.49 1.19
C VAL A 197 -2.82 26.01 1.31
N SER A 198 -1.73 26.75 1.54
CA SER A 198 -1.75 28.22 1.58
C SER A 198 -2.15 28.83 0.23
N MET A 199 -1.84 28.15 -0.89
CA MET A 199 -2.18 28.58 -2.25
C MET A 199 -3.66 28.37 -2.63
N PHE A 200 -4.48 27.79 -1.74
CA PHE A 200 -5.90 27.55 -2.03
C PHE A 200 -6.66 28.88 -2.19
N PRO A 201 -7.65 28.94 -3.11
CA PRO A 201 -8.57 30.07 -3.20
C PRO A 201 -9.28 30.34 -1.87
N ARG A 202 -9.56 31.62 -1.56
CA ARG A 202 -10.17 32.02 -0.27
C ARG A 202 -11.53 31.39 0.02
N ASN A 203 -12.29 31.03 -1.01
CA ASN A 203 -13.62 30.43 -0.92
C ASN A 203 -13.59 28.88 -0.93
N TRP A 204 -12.41 28.26 -0.97
CA TRP A 204 -12.28 26.80 -0.98
C TRP A 204 -12.24 26.23 0.44
N LYS A 205 -12.97 25.14 0.68
CA LYS A 205 -12.92 24.44 1.96
C LYS A 205 -11.59 23.70 2.09
N ARG A 206 -10.78 24.05 3.09
CA ARG A 206 -9.49 23.38 3.34
C ARG A 206 -9.72 21.95 3.86
N PRO A 207 -8.92 20.97 3.42
CA PRO A 207 -8.93 19.64 4.00
C PRO A 207 -8.46 19.67 5.45
N MET A 208 -8.92 18.69 6.23
CA MET A 208 -8.29 18.38 7.51
C MET A 208 -6.92 17.75 7.27
N LEU A 209 -5.93 18.12 8.08
CA LEU A 209 -4.57 17.57 8.00
C LEU A 209 -4.34 16.63 9.18
N VAL A 210 -3.79 15.45 8.89
CA VAL A 210 -3.32 14.48 9.88
C VAL A 210 -1.84 14.25 9.66
N LEU A 211 -1.07 14.35 10.72
CA LEU A 211 0.37 14.18 10.66
C LEU A 211 0.75 12.73 10.94
N ILE A 212 1.61 12.18 10.10
CA ILE A 212 2.29 10.91 10.33
C ILE A 212 3.65 11.27 10.96
N PRO A 213 3.87 10.89 12.24
CA PRO A 213 5.12 11.22 12.93
C PRO A 213 6.30 10.45 12.31
N ASP A 214 7.49 11.00 12.42
CA ASP A 214 8.75 10.30 12.14
C ASP A 214 9.25 9.65 13.45
N ASP A 215 9.86 8.47 13.37
CA ASP A 215 10.39 7.72 14.53
C ASP A 215 11.56 8.45 15.23
N HIS A 216 12.03 9.57 14.64
CA HIS A 216 13.24 10.29 15.03
C HIS A 216 12.99 11.66 15.69
N ASP A 217 11.75 12.16 15.73
CA ASP A 217 11.45 13.49 16.24
C ASP A 217 10.51 13.44 17.46
N ASP A 218 11.09 13.57 18.65
CA ASP A 218 10.40 13.79 19.94
C ASP A 218 10.02 15.27 20.12
N ASP A 219 9.48 15.93 19.09
CA ASP A 219 9.13 17.35 19.20
C ASP A 219 7.79 17.51 19.96
N GLU A 220 7.87 17.80 21.26
CA GLU A 220 6.74 17.95 22.20
C GLU A 220 5.72 19.05 21.81
N ASN A 221 5.97 19.81 20.74
CA ASN A 221 5.18 20.97 20.32
C ASN A 221 3.97 20.65 19.43
N GLU A 222 3.61 19.38 19.25
CA GLU A 222 2.54 18.95 18.32
C GLU A 222 1.16 18.75 18.97
N HIS A 223 0.91 19.34 20.14
CA HIS A 223 -0.34 19.14 20.89
C HIS A 223 -1.63 19.59 20.19
N ASP A 224 -1.55 20.49 19.20
CA ASP A 224 -2.71 20.99 18.46
C ASP A 224 -3.00 20.24 17.15
N GLN A 225 -2.18 19.24 16.78
CA GLN A 225 -2.35 18.49 15.53
C GLN A 225 -2.92 17.10 15.75
N MET A 226 -3.75 16.68 14.81
CA MET A 226 -4.27 15.32 14.79
C MET A 226 -3.15 14.38 14.33
N LEU A 227 -2.73 13.49 15.22
CA LEU A 227 -1.66 12.53 14.97
C LEU A 227 -2.22 11.21 14.46
N TYR A 228 -1.52 10.62 13.50
CA TYR A 228 -1.83 9.32 12.94
C TYR A 228 -1.91 8.21 14.00
N GLU A 229 -0.88 8.07 14.85
CA GLU A 229 -0.85 6.98 15.85
C GLU A 229 -1.98 7.11 16.87
N LYS A 230 -2.36 8.34 17.25
CA LYS A 230 -3.52 8.57 18.12
C LYS A 230 -4.83 8.08 17.48
N MET A 231 -5.00 8.26 16.17
CA MET A 231 -6.14 7.69 15.44
C MET A 231 -6.13 6.16 15.44
N VAL A 232 -4.94 5.53 15.42
CA VAL A 232 -4.81 4.07 15.53
C VAL A 232 -5.16 3.60 16.95
N GLU A 233 -4.79 4.34 17.98
CA GLU A 233 -5.05 3.98 19.37
C GLU A 233 -6.52 4.12 19.77
N GLU A 234 -7.18 5.22 19.36
CA GLU A 234 -8.57 5.54 19.71
C GLU A 234 -9.61 4.79 18.87
N GLY A 235 -9.19 4.22 17.72
CA GLY A 235 -10.08 3.55 16.79
C GLY A 235 -10.63 2.21 17.30
N ASP A 236 -11.80 1.81 16.82
CA ASP A 236 -12.44 0.54 17.17
C ASP A 236 -11.80 -0.64 16.41
N PRO A 237 -11.20 -1.63 17.09
CA PRO A 237 -10.68 -2.83 16.44
C PRO A 237 -11.78 -3.74 15.86
N GLY A 238 -13.04 -3.59 16.30
CA GLY A 238 -14.20 -4.35 15.84
C GLY A 238 -15.00 -3.69 14.72
N PHE A 239 -14.46 -2.62 14.10
CA PHE A 239 -15.17 -1.85 13.08
C PHE A 239 -15.64 -2.69 11.88
N ASP A 240 -16.94 -2.66 11.61
CA ASP A 240 -17.53 -3.32 10.44
C ASP A 240 -17.30 -2.47 9.17
N TRP A 241 -16.24 -2.80 8.44
CA TRP A 241 -15.80 -2.05 7.28
C TRP A 241 -16.67 -2.27 6.04
N VAL A 242 -16.64 -1.31 5.11
CA VAL A 242 -17.55 -1.28 3.96
C VAL A 242 -17.22 -2.38 2.93
N ARG A 243 -17.98 -3.48 2.95
CA ARG A 243 -17.85 -4.55 1.94
C ARG A 243 -18.48 -4.14 0.60
N LEU A 244 -17.78 -4.45 -0.50
CA LEU A 244 -18.36 -4.34 -1.84
C LEU A 244 -19.46 -5.40 -1.99
N LYS A 245 -20.71 -4.96 -2.13
CA LYS A 245 -21.81 -5.85 -2.50
C LYS A 245 -21.60 -6.26 -3.95
N VAL A 246 -21.47 -7.56 -4.20
CA VAL A 246 -21.58 -8.11 -5.55
C VAL A 246 -23.06 -8.08 -5.88
N ASN A 247 -23.45 -7.20 -6.80
CA ASN A 247 -24.83 -7.10 -7.24
C ASN A 247 -25.29 -8.47 -7.77
N GLY A 248 -26.19 -9.09 -7.01
CA GLY A 248 -26.78 -10.39 -7.27
C GLY A 248 -28.18 -10.52 -6.66
N ASN A 249 -28.85 -9.41 -6.35
CA ASN A 249 -30.30 -9.36 -6.15
C ASN A 249 -30.78 -7.93 -6.49
N PRO A 250 -31.89 -7.75 -7.22
CA PRO A 250 -32.47 -6.44 -7.52
C PRO A 250 -32.91 -5.69 -6.26
#